data_AF-A0A7S2KJK4-F1
#
_entry.id   AF-A0A7S2KJK4-F1
#
_cell.length_a   1.000
_cell.length_b   1.000
_cell.length_c   1.000
_cell.angle_alpha   90.00
_cell.angle_beta   90.00
_cell.angle_gamma   90.00
#
_symmetry.space_group_name_H-M   'P 1'
#
loop_
_entity.id
_entity.type
_entity.pdbx_description
1 polymer ?
#
loop_
_entity_poly.entity_id
_entity_poly.type
_entity_poly.pdbx_seq_one_letter_code
_entity_poly.pdbx_strand_id
1 'polypeptide(L)'
;GNINNIPLLRMHSAKQGWKVVDWENPISQQEKDKFSCSWTKYTSSSTRKSARICVHDVNDVFSNELRRGARWIECDVISTLWKANVHDRHSVYVEIGANIGACVMEMLLETDANIIAFEPHP
;
A
#
# COMPACT_ATOMS: atom_id res chain seq x y z
N GLY A 1 17.18 0.05 -14.50
CA GLY A 1 16.38 1.25 -14.19
C GLY A 1 16.60 1.58 -12.73
N ASN A 2 16.98 2.83 -12.44
CA ASN A 2 17.32 3.31 -11.10
C ASN A 2 16.23 2.99 -10.05
N ILE A 3 16.67 2.52 -8.88
CA ILE A 3 15.86 2.11 -7.72
C ILE A 3 15.39 3.30 -6.85
N ASN A 4 15.58 4.53 -7.32
CA ASN A 4 15.51 5.74 -6.48
C ASN A 4 14.12 6.43 -6.44
N ASN A 5 13.07 5.81 -6.98
CA ASN A 5 11.70 6.37 -6.92
C ASN A 5 10.76 5.42 -6.16
N ILE A 6 11.12 5.09 -4.92
CA ILE A 6 10.18 4.45 -4.00
C ILE A 6 9.20 5.55 -3.55
N PRO A 7 7.88 5.42 -3.78
CA PRO A 7 6.91 6.39 -3.30
C PRO A 7 7.04 6.54 -1.78
N LEU A 8 7.19 7.79 -1.34
CA LEU A 8 7.52 8.15 0.02
C LEU A 8 6.29 7.95 0.92
N LEU A 9 6.26 6.87 1.70
CA LEU A 9 5.17 6.61 2.65
C LEU A 9 5.33 7.52 3.89
N ARG A 10 4.31 8.33 4.20
CA ARG A 10 4.28 9.22 5.36
C ARG A 10 3.24 8.73 6.36
N MET A 11 3.66 8.41 7.58
CA MET A 11 2.77 8.03 8.67
C MET A 11 2.50 9.23 9.59
N HIS A 12 1.27 9.36 10.07
CA HIS A 12 0.88 10.41 11.00
C HIS A 12 0.54 9.80 12.37
N SER A 13 1.15 10.32 13.43
CA SER A 13 0.86 9.94 14.82
C SER A 13 0.28 11.14 15.57
N ALA A 14 -0.84 10.93 16.28
CA ALA A 14 -1.60 11.97 16.96
C ALA A 14 -0.79 12.78 18.01
N LYS A 15 0.35 12.25 18.48
CA LYS A 15 1.20 12.92 19.47
C LYS A 15 2.43 13.62 18.89
N GLN A 16 2.80 13.36 17.63
CA GLN A 16 4.11 13.74 17.08
C GLN A 16 4.05 14.36 15.68
N GLY A 17 2.86 14.46 15.07
CA GLY A 17 2.68 15.00 13.73
C GLY A 17 3.09 14.01 12.63
N TRP A 18 3.36 14.55 11.44
CA TRP A 18 3.79 13.76 10.27
C TRP A 18 5.23 13.29 10.43
N LYS A 19 5.45 11.98 10.36
CA LYS A 19 6.78 11.39 10.21
C LYS A 19 6.85 10.64 8.89
N VAL A 20 7.91 10.91 8.12
CA VAL A 20 8.29 10.04 7.01
C VAL A 20 8.71 8.71 7.64
N VAL A 21 8.17 7.60 7.16
CA VAL A 21 8.67 6.28 7.57
C VAL A 21 10.06 6.14 6.96
N ASP A 22 11.07 6.36 7.79
CA ASP A 22 12.46 6.13 7.44
C ASP A 22 12.79 4.65 7.74
N TRP A 23 12.81 3.83 6.69
CA TRP A 23 13.22 2.43 6.78
C TRP A 23 14.72 2.27 7.08
N GLU A 24 15.53 3.33 6.99
CA GLU A 24 16.94 3.32 7.40
C GLU A 24 17.11 3.53 8.91
N ASN A 25 16.12 4.16 9.58
CA ASN A 25 16.02 4.27 11.03
C ASN A 25 14.71 3.66 11.57
N PRO A 26 14.51 2.34 11.47
CA PRO A 26 13.28 1.76 11.99
C PRO A 26 13.29 1.91 13.52
N ILE A 27 12.16 2.42 14.02
CA ILE A 27 11.32 1.81 15.06
C ILE A 27 12.06 0.73 15.89
N SER A 28 12.04 0.81 17.22
CA SER A 28 12.92 0.07 18.16
C SER A 28 13.16 -1.41 17.78
N GLN A 29 14.28 -2.01 18.22
CA GLN A 29 14.57 -3.43 17.88
C GLN A 29 13.41 -4.39 18.18
N GLN A 30 12.64 -4.10 19.22
CA GLN A 30 11.46 -4.86 19.63
C GLN A 30 10.28 -4.75 18.66
N GLU A 31 10.20 -3.66 17.90
CA GLU A 31 9.23 -3.46 16.84
C GLU A 31 9.75 -4.02 15.51
N LYS A 32 11.05 -3.91 15.20
CA LYS A 32 11.67 -4.62 14.06
C LYS A 32 11.38 -6.11 14.10
N ASP A 33 11.50 -6.73 15.27
CA ASP A 33 11.25 -8.16 15.44
C ASP A 33 9.76 -8.54 15.27
N LYS A 34 8.84 -7.57 15.33
CA LYS A 34 7.41 -7.78 15.07
C LYS A 34 7.03 -7.61 13.60
N PHE A 35 7.82 -6.86 12.82
CA PHE A 35 7.55 -6.60 11.41
C PHE A 35 8.28 -7.63 10.54
N SER A 36 7.67 -8.78 10.34
CA SER A 36 8.10 -9.75 9.34
C SER A 36 7.59 -9.36 7.95
N CYS A 37 8.44 -9.54 6.93
CA CYS A 37 8.07 -9.25 5.55
C CYS A 37 8.26 -10.49 4.67
N SER A 38 7.15 -11.06 4.22
CA SER A 38 7.14 -12.07 3.17
C SER A 38 6.72 -11.41 1.86
N TRP A 39 7.63 -11.36 0.90
CA TRP A 39 7.34 -10.74 -0.39
C TRP A 39 6.50 -11.65 -1.27
N THR A 40 5.37 -11.14 -1.75
CA THR A 40 4.56 -11.78 -2.79
C THR A 40 4.34 -10.84 -3.97
N LYS A 41 3.75 -11.35 -5.05
CA LYS A 41 3.36 -10.58 -6.23
C LYS A 41 1.94 -10.05 -6.04
N TYR A 42 1.77 -8.75 -6.24
CA TYR A 42 0.48 -8.12 -6.46
C TYR A 42 0.25 -7.93 -7.97
N THR A 43 -0.95 -8.21 -8.47
CA THR A 43 -1.35 -8.04 -9.88
C THR A 43 -2.67 -7.29 -9.94
N SER A 44 -2.67 -6.15 -10.62
CA SER A 44 -3.86 -5.32 -10.70
C SER A 44 -5.00 -6.02 -11.44
N SER A 45 -6.23 -5.60 -11.13
CA SER A 45 -7.45 -6.22 -11.66
C SER A 45 -7.53 -6.13 -13.19
N SER A 46 -7.27 -4.95 -13.77
CA SER A 46 -7.64 -4.63 -15.14
C SER A 46 -6.44 -4.48 -16.07
N THR A 47 -5.44 -3.69 -15.69
CA THR A 47 -4.21 -3.50 -16.49
C THR A 47 -3.28 -4.72 -16.44
N ARG A 48 -3.48 -5.63 -15.48
CA ARG A 48 -2.63 -6.81 -15.24
C ARG A 48 -1.17 -6.48 -14.94
N LYS A 49 -0.86 -5.20 -14.67
CA LYS A 49 0.46 -4.79 -14.18
C LYS A 49 0.70 -5.42 -12.83
N SER A 50 1.96 -5.66 -12.51
CA SER A 50 2.33 -6.32 -11.26
C SER A 50 3.54 -5.70 -10.61
N ALA A 51 3.56 -5.75 -9.29
CA ALA A 51 4.68 -5.31 -8.45
C ALA A 51 4.79 -6.24 -7.23
N ARG A 52 5.89 -6.10 -6.47
CA ARG A 52 6.05 -6.84 -5.22
C ARG A 52 5.32 -6.10 -4.09
N ILE A 53 4.62 -6.85 -3.24
CA ILE A 53 3.99 -6.36 -2.02
C ILE A 53 4.52 -7.18 -0.84
N CYS A 54 4.73 -6.50 0.28
CA CYS A 54 5.14 -7.13 1.54
C CYS A 54 3.89 -7.56 2.29
N VAL A 55 3.78 -8.84 2.64
CA VAL A 55 2.72 -9.36 3.51
C VAL A 55 3.34 -9.91 4.79
N HIS A 56 2.53 -10.13 5.83
CA HIS A 56 3.02 -10.77 7.04
C HIS A 56 3.56 -12.16 6.71
N ASP A 57 4.47 -12.72 7.51
CA ASP A 57 4.90 -14.12 7.35
C ASP A 57 3.90 -15.13 7.93
N VAL A 58 3.13 -14.70 8.93
CA VAL A 58 2.13 -15.53 9.60
C VAL A 58 1.00 -15.96 8.68
N ASN A 59 0.30 -16.99 9.14
CA ASN A 59 -0.87 -17.55 8.47
C ASN A 59 -2.12 -16.72 8.82
N ASP A 60 -2.31 -15.60 8.14
CA ASP A 60 -3.53 -14.79 8.24
C ASP A 60 -4.29 -14.77 6.90
N VAL A 61 -5.61 -14.56 6.98
CA VAL A 61 -6.53 -14.63 5.83
C VAL A 61 -6.11 -13.68 4.71
N PHE A 62 -5.71 -12.46 5.07
CA PHE A 62 -5.41 -11.42 4.11
C PHE A 62 -4.09 -11.69 3.37
N SER A 63 -3.03 -12.00 4.11
CA SER A 63 -1.72 -12.37 3.54
C SER A 63 -1.83 -13.62 2.68
N ASN A 64 -2.64 -14.61 3.09
CA ASN A 64 -2.88 -15.82 2.29
C ASN A 64 -3.58 -15.55 0.98
N GLU A 65 -4.60 -14.69 1.00
CA GLU A 65 -5.33 -14.33 -0.20
C GLU A 65 -4.40 -13.61 -1.18
N LEU A 66 -3.57 -12.69 -0.70
CA LEU A 66 -2.56 -12.04 -1.53
C LEU A 66 -1.50 -13.00 -2.07
N ARG A 67 -1.11 -14.04 -1.32
CA ARG A 67 -0.18 -15.07 -1.82
C ARG A 67 -0.81 -15.95 -2.90
N ARG A 68 -2.09 -16.31 -2.77
CA ARG A 68 -2.77 -17.22 -3.71
C ARG A 68 -3.39 -16.51 -4.90
N GLY A 69 -4.15 -15.45 -4.64
CA GLY A 69 -4.90 -14.69 -5.62
C GLY A 69 -4.11 -13.55 -6.27
N ALA A 70 -2.95 -13.21 -5.69
CA ALA A 70 -2.09 -12.10 -6.13
C ALA A 70 -2.78 -10.72 -6.09
N ARG A 71 -3.94 -10.58 -5.44
CA ARG A 71 -4.66 -9.31 -5.27
C ARG A 71 -5.76 -9.45 -4.23
N TRP A 72 -6.28 -8.32 -3.75
CA TRP A 72 -7.46 -8.28 -2.89
C TRP A 72 -8.66 -7.82 -3.72
N ILE A 73 -9.65 -8.69 -3.92
CA ILE A 73 -10.74 -8.45 -4.87
C ILE A 73 -11.62 -7.25 -4.52
N GLU A 74 -11.72 -6.89 -3.24
CA GLU A 74 -12.50 -5.74 -2.83
C GLU A 74 -11.87 -4.41 -3.29
N CYS A 75 -10.57 -4.40 -3.62
CA CYS A 75 -9.91 -3.20 -4.13
C CYS A 75 -10.28 -2.89 -5.59
N ASP A 76 -10.79 -3.85 -6.37
CA ASP A 76 -11.08 -3.68 -7.81
C ASP A 76 -12.04 -2.52 -8.08
N VAL A 77 -13.03 -2.34 -7.20
CA VAL A 77 -14.06 -1.31 -7.37
C VAL A 77 -13.47 0.09 -7.23
N ILE A 78 -12.40 0.26 -6.47
CA ILE A 78 -11.85 1.59 -6.14
C ILE A 78 -11.24 2.23 -7.38
N SER A 79 -10.45 1.49 -8.16
CA SER A 79 -9.88 2.01 -9.41
C SER A 79 -10.95 2.27 -10.47
N THR A 80 -12.01 1.47 -10.48
CA THR A 80 -13.18 1.67 -11.35
C THR A 80 -13.90 2.97 -11.01
N LEU A 81 -14.15 3.21 -9.72
CA LEU A 81 -14.78 4.45 -9.25
C LEU A 81 -13.91 5.68 -9.55
N TRP A 82 -12.59 5.59 -9.35
CA TRP A 82 -11.69 6.69 -9.70
C TRP A 82 -11.78 7.08 -11.18
N LYS A 83 -11.69 6.09 -12.08
CA LYS A 83 -11.73 6.31 -13.54
C LYS A 83 -13.10 6.79 -14.04
N ALA A 84 -14.18 6.44 -13.34
CA ALA A 84 -15.55 6.84 -13.68
C ALA A 84 -15.88 8.29 -13.29
N ASN A 85 -15.05 8.92 -12.44
CA ASN A 85 -15.27 10.28 -11.96
C ASN A 85 -14.34 11.27 -12.64
N VAL A 86 -14.80 12.53 -12.77
CA VAL A 86 -13.98 13.62 -13.27
C VAL A 86 -12.95 13.99 -12.21
N HIS A 87 -11.68 13.85 -12.56
CA HIS A 87 -10.55 14.25 -11.76
C HIS A 87 -9.61 15.10 -12.62
N ASP A 88 -8.84 15.96 -11.97
CA ASP A 88 -7.76 16.73 -12.59
C ASP A 88 -6.42 16.32 -11.98
N ARG A 89 -5.33 16.92 -12.47
CA ARG A 89 -3.97 16.66 -11.99
C ARG A 89 -3.75 16.99 -10.49
N HIS A 90 -4.67 17.71 -9.86
CA HIS A 90 -4.62 18.11 -8.45
C HIS A 90 -5.48 17.21 -7.57
N SER A 91 -6.24 16.30 -8.15
CA SER A 91 -7.06 15.34 -7.43
C SER A 91 -6.18 14.33 -6.70
N VAL A 92 -6.62 13.94 -5.49
CA VAL A 92 -5.87 13.07 -4.59
C VAL A 92 -6.77 11.92 -4.13
N TYR A 93 -6.28 10.70 -4.27
CA TYR A 93 -6.85 9.53 -3.62
C TYR A 93 -6.30 9.42 -2.19
N VAL A 94 -7.20 9.35 -1.21
CA VAL A 94 -6.83 9.20 0.19
C VAL A 94 -7.33 7.85 0.70
N GLU A 95 -6.40 7.01 1.15
CA GLU A 95 -6.70 5.73 1.80
C GLU A 95 -6.46 5.85 3.31
N ILE A 96 -7.52 5.63 4.09
CA ILE A 96 -7.47 5.62 5.56
C ILE A 96 -7.63 4.16 5.99
N GLY A 97 -6.66 3.66 6.75
CA GLY A 97 -6.58 2.23 7.08
C GLY A 97 -5.92 1.41 5.98
N ALA A 98 -4.81 1.92 5.42
CA ALA A 98 -4.10 1.30 4.30
C ALA A 98 -3.59 -0.12 4.63
N ASN A 99 -3.38 -0.43 5.91
CA ASN A 99 -2.95 -1.72 6.43
C ASN A 99 -1.72 -2.25 5.65
N ILE A 100 -1.83 -3.40 5.00
CA ILE A 100 -0.79 -4.02 4.16
C ILE A 100 -0.64 -3.34 2.78
N GLY A 101 -1.53 -2.40 2.45
CA GLY A 101 -1.47 -1.54 1.26
C GLY A 101 -2.03 -2.18 -0.02
N ALA A 102 -2.92 -3.16 0.08
CA ALA A 102 -3.43 -3.84 -1.12
C ALA A 102 -4.21 -2.90 -2.05
N CYS A 103 -5.07 -2.03 -1.51
CA CYS A 103 -5.84 -1.10 -2.33
C CYS A 103 -4.97 0.07 -2.83
N VAL A 104 -3.96 0.47 -2.05
CA VAL A 104 -2.88 1.36 -2.53
C VAL A 104 -2.23 0.76 -3.77
N MET A 105 -1.86 -0.52 -3.74
CA MET A 105 -1.24 -1.20 -4.88
C MET A 105 -2.17 -1.27 -6.09
N GLU A 106 -3.47 -1.51 -5.88
CA GLU A 106 -4.45 -1.45 -6.96
C GLU A 106 -4.46 -0.08 -7.63
N MET A 107 -4.59 0.99 -6.84
CA MET A 107 -4.62 2.36 -7.35
C MET A 107 -3.31 2.76 -8.03
N LEU A 108 -2.17 2.39 -7.48
CA LEU A 108 -0.84 2.63 -8.06
C LEU A 108 -0.66 1.98 -9.43
N LEU A 109 -1.21 0.78 -9.62
CA LEU A 109 -1.03 0.02 -10.86
C LEU A 109 -2.09 0.38 -11.91
N GLU A 110 -3.28 0.80 -11.49
CA GLU A 110 -4.43 1.07 -12.35
C GLU A 110 -4.57 2.53 -12.80
N THR A 111 -3.97 3.48 -12.09
CA THR A 111 -4.23 4.91 -12.28
C THR A 111 -2.95 5.75 -12.27
N ASP A 112 -3.09 7.04 -12.56
CA ASP A 112 -2.09 8.09 -12.38
C ASP A 112 -2.43 9.01 -11.19
N ALA A 113 -3.27 8.54 -10.26
CA ALA A 113 -3.70 9.31 -9.10
C ALA A 113 -2.52 9.72 -8.21
N ASN A 114 -2.59 10.93 -7.65
CA ASN A 114 -1.77 11.27 -6.48
C ASN A 114 -2.35 10.53 -5.27
N ILE A 115 -1.55 9.69 -4.60
CA ILE A 115 -2.04 8.81 -3.53
C ILE A 115 -1.46 9.26 -2.18
N ILE A 116 -2.32 9.42 -1.19
CA ILE A 116 -1.95 9.56 0.22
C ILE A 116 -2.57 8.39 0.99
N ALA A 117 -1.73 7.58 1.63
CA ALA A 117 -2.16 6.42 2.40
C ALA A 117 -1.78 6.60 3.87
N PHE A 118 -2.72 6.28 4.75
CA PHE A 118 -2.56 6.34 6.20
C PHE A 118 -2.85 4.99 6.81
N GLU A 119 -1.94 4.52 7.65
CA GLU A 119 -2.19 3.39 8.56
C GLU A 119 -1.91 3.86 9.98
N PRO A 120 -2.91 3.84 10.89
CA PRO A 120 -2.62 4.04 12.30
C PRO A 120 -1.71 2.91 12.77
N HIS A 121 -0.63 3.25 13.47
CA HIS A 121 0.24 2.24 14.07
C HIS A 121 -0.60 1.38 15.03
N PRO A 122 -0.68 0.05 14.87
CA PRO A 122 -1.36 -0.82 15.81
C PRO A 122 -0.62 -0.91 17.16
#